data_AF-X1ISP3-F1
#
_entry.id   AF-X1ISP3-F1
#
_cell.length_a   1.000
_cell.length_b   1.000
_cell.length_c   1.000
_cell.angle_alpha   90.00
_cell.angle_beta   90.00
_cell.angle_gamma   90.00
#
_symmetry.space_group_name_H-M   'P 1'
#
loop_
_entity.id
_entity.type
_entity.pdbx_description
1 polymer ?
#
loop_
_entity_poly.entity_id
_entity_poly.type
_entity_poly.pdbx_seq_one_letter_code
_entity_poly.pdbx_strand_id
1 'polypeptide(L)'
;MSKSESVVKFLKELYHIWITERPSTLAAALAYYSLFSFAPVIFIAFSIASFFIDVQALVGEIIKRVENTLGAEAAQFIQETVLSISQTATGGSTLTTLIGYLALIFAASMLFFQLQYALNTIWKVPVAEKQGTLALIKSRFMAFLMVIG
;
A
#
# COMPACT_ATOMS: atom_id res chain seq x y z
N MET A 1 -16.40 19.19 -43.71
CA MET A 1 -16.70 18.27 -42.59
C MET A 1 -17.24 19.11 -41.44
N SER A 2 -18.49 18.88 -41.03
CA SER A 2 -19.15 19.68 -40.00
C SER A 2 -18.51 19.38 -38.64
N LYS A 3 -18.24 20.42 -37.82
CA LYS A 3 -17.70 20.27 -36.44
C LYS A 3 -18.47 19.22 -35.62
N SER A 4 -19.77 19.09 -35.86
CA SER A 4 -20.66 18.09 -35.22
C SER A 4 -20.24 16.64 -35.50
N GLU A 5 -19.90 16.29 -36.74
CA GLU A 5 -19.49 14.92 -37.10
C GLU A 5 -18.15 14.54 -36.47
N SER A 6 -17.25 15.52 -36.32
CA SER A 6 -15.95 15.33 -35.67
C SER A 6 -16.08 15.02 -34.18
N VAL A 7 -17.00 15.69 -33.48
CA VAL A 7 -17.21 15.48 -32.03
C VAL A 7 -17.82 14.11 -31.76
N VAL A 8 -18.81 13.70 -32.56
CA VAL A 8 -19.43 12.37 -32.42
C VAL A 8 -18.43 11.25 -32.67
N LYS A 9 -17.56 11.40 -33.67
CA LYS A 9 -16.50 10.43 -33.95
C LYS A 9 -15.49 10.33 -32.80
N PHE A 10 -15.05 11.47 -32.27
CA PHE A 10 -14.15 11.54 -31.12
C PHE A 10 -14.75 10.89 -29.85
N LEU A 11 -16.02 11.17 -29.53
CA LEU A 11 -16.69 10.56 -28.38
C LEU A 11 -16.85 9.03 -28.53
N LYS A 12 -17.16 8.55 -29.73
CA LYS A 12 -17.20 7.10 -30.01
C LYS A 12 -15.83 6.45 -29.84
N GLU A 13 -14.77 7.10 -30.32
CA GLU A 13 -13.40 6.62 -30.20
C GLU A 13 -12.93 6.59 -28.75
N LEU A 14 -13.20 7.65 -27.97
CA LEU A 14 -12.96 7.69 -26.53
C LEU A 14 -13.71 6.58 -25.78
N TYR A 15 -14.99 6.38 -26.07
CA TYR A 15 -15.78 5.33 -25.46
C TYR A 15 -15.23 3.94 -25.78
N HIS A 16 -14.81 3.73 -27.02
CA HIS A 16 -14.23 2.46 -27.45
C HIS A 16 -12.91 2.20 -26.74
N ILE A 17 -12.02 3.21 -26.64
CA ILE A 17 -10.77 3.13 -25.87
C ILE A 17 -11.05 2.87 -24.39
N TRP A 18 -12.01 3.57 -23.79
CA TRP A 18 -12.37 3.41 -22.39
C TRP A 18 -12.81 1.98 -22.05
N ILE A 19 -13.67 1.39 -22.88
CA ILE A 19 -14.10 -0.01 -22.69
C ILE A 19 -12.94 -0.99 -22.90
N THR A 20 -12.10 -0.75 -23.91
CA THR A 20 -10.99 -1.65 -24.25
C THR A 20 -9.90 -1.62 -23.18
N GLU A 21 -9.52 -0.44 -22.68
CA GLU A 21 -8.43 -0.26 -21.71
C GLU A 21 -8.90 -0.48 -20.25
N ARG A 22 -10.20 -0.59 -20.00
CA ARG A 22 -10.82 -0.84 -18.67
C ARG A 22 -10.18 -0.05 -17.51
N PRO A 23 -10.00 1.28 -17.65
CA PRO A 23 -9.31 2.09 -16.64
C PRO A 23 -10.04 2.08 -15.30
N SER A 24 -11.37 1.94 -15.28
CA SER A 24 -12.16 1.83 -14.05
C SER A 24 -11.81 0.58 -13.23
N THR A 25 -11.58 -0.56 -13.89
CA THR A 25 -11.18 -1.80 -13.20
C THR A 25 -9.77 -1.66 -12.63
N LEU A 26 -8.85 -1.06 -13.38
CA LEU A 26 -7.49 -0.79 -12.90
C LEU A 26 -7.48 0.23 -11.74
N ALA A 27 -8.33 1.27 -11.80
CA ALA A 27 -8.50 2.24 -10.72
C ALA A 27 -9.09 1.59 -9.46
N ALA A 28 -10.09 0.72 -9.61
CA ALA A 28 -10.67 -0.03 -8.49
C ALA A 28 -9.64 -0.98 -7.86
N ALA A 29 -8.86 -1.69 -8.68
CA ALA A 29 -7.75 -2.52 -8.23
C ALA A 29 -6.70 -1.68 -7.49
N LEU A 30 -6.32 -0.51 -8.03
CA LEU A 30 -5.38 0.41 -7.40
C LEU A 30 -5.86 0.85 -6.00
N ALA A 31 -7.13 1.26 -5.89
CA ALA A 31 -7.74 1.67 -4.63
C ALA A 31 -7.78 0.51 -3.61
N TYR A 32 -8.21 -0.68 -4.05
CA TYR A 32 -8.24 -1.88 -3.22
C TYR A 32 -6.85 -2.24 -2.71
N TYR A 33 -5.86 -2.39 -3.60
CA TYR A 33 -4.50 -2.75 -3.20
C TYR A 33 -3.83 -1.66 -2.36
N SER A 34 -4.14 -0.38 -2.58
CA SER A 34 -3.67 0.72 -1.72
C SER A 34 -4.23 0.57 -0.31
N LEU A 35 -5.55 0.43 -0.17
CA LEU A 35 -6.21 0.33 1.14
C LEU A 35 -5.73 -0.90 1.92
N PHE A 36 -5.67 -2.06 1.27
CA PHE A 36 -5.21 -3.29 1.92
C PHE A 36 -3.70 -3.33 2.17
N SER A 37 -2.87 -2.64 1.37
CA SER A 37 -1.42 -2.57 1.66
C SER A 37 -1.08 -1.60 2.80
N PHE A 38 -1.91 -0.58 3.03
CA PHE A 38 -1.70 0.42 4.07
C PHE A 38 -1.70 -0.22 5.47
N ALA A 39 -2.63 -1.14 5.71
CA ALA A 39 -2.81 -1.82 6.99
C ALA A 39 -1.55 -2.59 7.48
N PRO A 40 -1.00 -3.55 6.71
CA PRO A 40 0.24 -4.23 7.08
C PRO A 40 1.45 -3.29 7.20
N VAL A 41 1.54 -2.27 6.35
CA VAL A 41 2.67 -1.33 6.36
C VAL A 41 2.67 -0.49 7.63
N ILE A 42 1.51 0.06 8.02
CA ILE A 42 1.35 0.78 9.29
C ILE A 42 1.69 -0.11 10.47
N PHE A 43 1.17 -1.34 10.48
CA PHE A 43 1.45 -2.29 11.54
C PHE A 43 2.97 -2.49 11.70
N ILE A 44 3.67 -2.81 10.61
CA ILE A 44 5.14 -3.01 10.64
C ILE A 44 5.85 -1.74 11.11
N ALA A 45 5.46 -0.56 10.62
CA ALA A 45 6.07 0.70 11.00
C ALA A 45 5.94 0.98 12.52
N PHE A 46 4.74 0.79 13.08
CA PHE A 46 4.51 0.96 14.53
C PHE A 46 5.15 -0.14 15.36
N SER A 47 5.18 -1.39 14.88
CA SER A 47 5.91 -2.47 15.55
C SER A 47 7.39 -2.13 15.66
N ILE A 48 8.01 -1.63 14.59
CA ILE A 48 9.42 -1.20 14.61
C ILE A 48 9.59 0.01 15.56
N ALA A 49 8.71 1.01 15.47
CA ALA A 49 8.77 2.19 16.32
C ALA A 49 8.65 1.85 17.82
N SER A 50 7.86 0.82 18.17
CA SER A 50 7.67 0.38 19.56
C SER A 50 8.93 -0.16 20.24
N PHE A 51 9.97 -0.53 19.45
CA PHE A 51 11.27 -0.88 20.02
C PHE A 51 12.07 0.35 20.50
N PHE A 52 11.80 1.53 19.95
CA PHE A 52 12.56 2.75 20.23
C PHE A 52 11.80 3.76 21.09
N ILE A 53 10.47 3.80 20.95
CA ILE A 53 9.60 4.81 21.56
C ILE A 53 8.38 4.10 22.16
N ASP A 54 7.86 4.62 23.27
CA ASP A 54 6.53 4.23 23.74
C ASP A 54 5.46 4.81 22.80
N VAL A 55 5.04 3.98 21.85
CA VAL A 55 4.06 4.33 20.83
C VAL A 55 2.71 4.68 21.46
N GLN A 56 2.35 4.12 22.63
CA GLN A 56 1.06 4.43 23.29
C GLN A 56 1.01 5.88 23.78
N ALA A 57 2.16 6.45 24.18
CA ALA A 57 2.24 7.85 24.62
C ALA A 57 2.07 8.85 23.45
N LEU A 58 2.45 8.48 22.22
CA LEU A 58 2.44 9.36 21.04
C LEU A 58 1.15 9.22 20.19
N VAL A 59 0.46 8.09 20.31
CA VAL A 59 -0.66 7.73 19.45
C VAL A 59 -1.87 8.63 19.62
N GLY A 60 -2.13 9.16 20.82
CA GLY A 60 -3.24 10.09 21.05
C GLY A 60 -3.16 11.37 20.22
N GLU A 61 -1.95 11.90 20.00
CA GLU A 61 -1.74 13.11 19.21
C GLU A 61 -1.73 12.81 17.70
N ILE A 62 -1.13 11.67 17.31
CA ILE A 62 -1.12 11.19 15.93
C ILE A 62 -2.55 10.91 15.44
N ILE A 63 -3.37 10.22 16.23
CA ILE A 63 -4.78 9.92 15.90
C ILE A 63 -5.54 11.21 15.64
N LYS A 64 -5.42 12.22 16.51
CA LYS A 64 -6.09 13.53 16.31
C LYS A 64 -5.65 14.21 15.02
N ARG A 65 -4.36 14.12 14.66
CA ARG A 65 -3.84 14.71 13.42
C ARG A 65 -4.38 13.97 12.19
N VAL A 66 -4.41 12.64 12.27
CA VAL A 66 -4.95 11.76 11.22
C VAL A 66 -6.44 12.01 11.06
N GLU A 67 -7.21 12.09 12.14
CA GLU A 67 -8.64 12.36 12.10
C GLU A 67 -8.97 13.66 11.39
N ASN A 68 -8.26 14.74 11.72
CA ASN A 68 -8.45 16.05 11.10
C ASN A 68 -8.06 16.10 9.60
N THR A 69 -7.20 15.17 9.14
CA THR A 69 -6.65 15.20 7.77
C THR A 69 -7.27 14.14 6.86
N LEU A 70 -7.49 12.94 7.39
CA LEU A 70 -7.89 11.72 6.69
C LEU A 70 -9.27 11.21 7.14
N GLY A 71 -9.87 11.78 8.18
CA GLY A 71 -11.18 11.40 8.70
C GLY A 71 -11.13 10.38 9.85
N ALA A 72 -12.28 10.17 10.46
CA ALA A 72 -12.44 9.34 11.66
C ALA A 72 -12.14 7.86 11.39
N GLU A 73 -12.47 7.35 10.21
CA GLU A 73 -12.28 5.94 9.84
C GLU A 73 -10.78 5.58 9.79
N ALA A 74 -9.95 6.45 9.22
CA ALA A 74 -8.51 6.26 9.16
C ALA A 74 -7.87 6.33 10.56
N ALA A 75 -8.36 7.26 11.40
CA ALA A 75 -7.91 7.43 12.77
C ALA A 75 -8.23 6.20 13.63
N GLN A 76 -9.46 5.68 13.51
CA GLN A 76 -9.90 4.46 14.20
C GLN A 76 -9.06 3.25 13.77
N PHE A 77 -8.82 3.09 12.47
CA PHE A 77 -7.99 2.00 11.96
C PHE A 77 -6.58 1.99 12.57
N ILE A 78 -5.92 3.16 12.66
CA ILE A 78 -4.60 3.29 13.29
C ILE A 78 -4.67 2.97 14.78
N GLN A 79 -5.70 3.44 15.48
CA GLN A 79 -5.88 3.17 16.90
C GLN A 79 -6.00 1.68 17.19
N GLU A 80 -6.85 0.97 16.44
CA GLU A 80 -7.03 -0.48 16.55
C GLU A 80 -5.74 -1.24 16.25
N THR A 81 -4.98 -0.78 15.24
CA THR A 81 -3.69 -1.36 14.88
C THR A 81 -2.68 -1.27 16.03
N VAL A 82 -2.56 -0.12 16.68
CA VAL A 82 -1.66 0.09 17.82
C VAL A 82 -2.06 -0.78 19.01
N LEU A 83 -3.36 -0.84 19.33
CA LEU A 83 -3.88 -1.69 20.41
C LEU A 83 -3.62 -3.18 20.14
N SER A 84 -3.73 -3.60 18.88
CA SER A 84 -3.42 -4.97 18.48
C SER A 84 -1.93 -5.30 18.70
N ILE A 85 -1.02 -4.38 18.37
CA ILE A 85 0.43 -4.56 18.60
C ILE A 85 0.72 -4.71 20.09
N SER A 86 0.13 -3.86 20.94
CA SER A 86 0.36 -3.90 22.38
C SER A 86 -0.13 -5.19 23.04
N GLN A 87 -1.24 -5.75 22.54
CA GLN A 87 -1.81 -7.01 23.04
C GLN A 87 -1.08 -8.25 22.52
N THR A 88 -0.51 -8.18 21.31
CA THR A 88 0.20 -9.33 20.70
C THR A 88 1.52 -9.64 21.42
N ALA A 89 2.10 -8.68 22.15
CA ALA A 89 3.34 -8.85 22.90
C ALA A 89 3.25 -9.84 24.07
N THR A 90 2.06 -10.20 24.57
CA THR A 90 1.90 -10.83 25.89
C THR A 90 1.47 -12.31 25.90
N GLY A 91 1.27 -12.99 24.76
CA GLY A 91 0.65 -14.33 24.76
C GLY A 91 1.18 -15.41 23.80
N GLY A 92 2.06 -15.08 22.86
CA GLY A 92 2.56 -16.03 21.85
C GLY A 92 3.93 -16.63 22.18
N SER A 93 4.18 -17.89 21.80
CA SER A 93 5.55 -18.42 21.72
C SER A 93 6.35 -17.58 20.71
N THR A 94 7.65 -17.37 20.97
CA THR A 94 8.56 -16.61 20.08
C THR A 94 8.48 -17.07 18.62
N LEU A 95 8.23 -18.36 18.39
CA LEU A 95 8.07 -18.93 17.05
C LEU A 95 6.80 -18.44 16.34
N THR A 96 5.67 -18.36 17.05
CA THR A 96 4.39 -17.90 16.49
C THR A 96 4.46 -16.43 16.10
N THR A 97 5.09 -15.62 16.94
CA THR A 97 5.33 -14.20 16.69
C THR A 97 6.21 -14.01 15.45
N LEU A 98 7.30 -14.78 15.32
CA LEU A 98 8.18 -14.72 14.16
C LEU A 98 7.46 -15.09 12.86
N ILE A 99 6.67 -16.18 12.87
CA ILE A 99 5.88 -16.60 11.72
C ILE A 99 4.85 -15.53 11.33
N GLY A 100 4.18 -14.92 12.32
CA GLY A 100 3.23 -13.83 12.10
C GLY A 100 3.88 -12.62 11.42
N TYR A 101 5.04 -12.19 11.90
CA TYR A 101 5.80 -11.10 11.26
C TYR A 101 6.23 -11.44 9.84
N LEU A 102 6.74 -12.64 9.59
CA LEU A 102 7.12 -13.08 8.24
C LEU A 102 5.91 -13.11 7.29
N ALA A 103 4.76 -13.61 7.76
CA ALA A 103 3.52 -13.62 6.99
C ALA A 103 3.03 -12.19 6.67
N LEU A 104 3.13 -11.26 7.62
CA LEU A 104 2.78 -9.85 7.41
C LEU A 104 3.69 -9.16 6.40
N ILE A 105 5.01 -9.36 6.52
CA ILE A 105 5.99 -8.82 5.55
C ILE A 105 5.71 -9.38 4.15
N PHE A 106 5.40 -10.66 4.05
CA PHE A 106 5.05 -11.29 2.78
C PHE A 106 3.76 -10.71 2.19
N ALA A 107 2.69 -10.59 2.98
CA ALA A 107 1.42 -10.02 2.55
C ALA A 107 1.58 -8.56 2.10
N ALA A 108 2.29 -7.74 2.88
CA ALA A 108 2.59 -6.35 2.53
C ALA A 108 3.35 -6.24 1.21
N SER A 109 4.37 -7.08 1.03
CA SER A 109 5.18 -7.12 -0.20
C SER A 109 4.37 -7.52 -1.42
N MET A 110 3.48 -8.52 -1.29
CA MET A 110 2.63 -8.99 -2.37
C MET A 110 1.61 -7.93 -2.79
N LEU A 111 0.97 -7.26 -1.84
CA LEU A 111 0.02 -6.19 -2.12
C LEU A 111 0.72 -4.98 -2.77
N PHE A 112 1.90 -4.61 -2.29
CA PHE A 112 2.68 -3.52 -2.89
C PHE A 112 3.16 -3.86 -4.31
N PHE A 113 3.55 -5.11 -4.56
CA PHE A 113 3.87 -5.58 -5.91
C PHE A 113 2.67 -5.41 -6.84
N GLN A 114 1.48 -5.80 -6.37
CA GLN A 114 0.26 -5.69 -7.16
C GLN A 114 -0.15 -4.23 -7.41
N LEU A 115 0.09 -3.34 -6.45
CA LEU A 115 -0.09 -1.90 -6.61
C LEU A 115 0.83 -1.35 -7.72
N GLN A 116 2.12 -1.66 -7.67
CA GLN A 116 3.08 -1.28 -8.71
C GLN A 116 2.68 -1.86 -10.07
N TYR A 117 2.23 -3.11 -10.11
CA TYR A 117 1.75 -3.73 -11.33
C TYR A 117 0.57 -2.97 -11.92
N ALA A 118 -0.42 -2.61 -11.11
CA ALA A 118 -1.57 -1.81 -11.54
C ALA A 118 -1.13 -0.44 -12.07
N LEU A 119 -0.25 0.28 -11.36
CA LEU A 119 0.33 1.55 -11.82
C LEU A 119 1.08 1.39 -13.14
N ASN A 120 2.01 0.44 -13.22
CA ASN A 120 2.81 0.21 -14.43
C ASN A 120 1.94 -0.16 -15.63
N THR A 121 0.84 -0.88 -15.40
CA THR A 121 -0.15 -1.21 -16.43
C THR A 121 -0.89 0.04 -16.92
N ILE A 122 -1.36 0.90 -16.00
CA ILE A 122 -2.02 2.18 -16.33
C ILE A 122 -1.10 3.09 -17.13
N TRP A 123 0.15 3.25 -16.68
CA TRP A 123 1.15 4.12 -17.30
C TRP A 123 1.90 3.49 -18.47
N LYS A 124 1.58 2.24 -18.83
CA LYS A 124 2.23 1.47 -19.91
C LYS A 124 3.77 1.51 -19.81
N VAL A 125 4.29 1.42 -18.59
CA VAL A 125 5.74 1.45 -18.32
C VAL A 125 6.36 0.20 -18.95
N PRO A 126 7.41 0.32 -19.78
CA PRO A 126 8.07 -0.83 -20.37
C PRO A 126 8.58 -1.73 -19.25
N VAL A 127 8.29 -3.03 -19.35
CA VAL A 127 8.73 -4.02 -18.37
C VAL A 127 10.26 -3.99 -18.37
N ALA A 128 10.87 -3.46 -17.31
CA ALA A 128 12.31 -3.56 -17.13
C ALA A 128 12.70 -5.03 -17.24
N GLU A 129 13.72 -5.34 -18.05
CA GLU A 129 14.24 -6.70 -18.21
C GLU A 129 14.33 -7.38 -16.84
N LYS A 130 13.79 -8.60 -16.78
CA LYS A 130 13.58 -9.43 -15.58
C LYS A 130 14.71 -9.27 -14.54
N GLN A 131 14.63 -8.27 -13.68
CA GLN A 131 15.32 -8.30 -12.41
C GLN A 131 14.49 -9.23 -11.54
N GLY A 132 14.99 -10.45 -11.32
CA GLY A 132 14.30 -11.46 -10.52
C GLY A 132 13.86 -10.88 -9.16
N THR A 133 12.83 -11.46 -8.55
CA THR A 133 12.31 -11.07 -7.22
C THR A 133 13.42 -10.86 -6.19
N LEU A 134 14.51 -11.61 -6.28
CA LEU A 134 15.70 -11.48 -5.44
C LEU A 134 16.46 -10.14 -5.61
N ALA A 135 16.57 -9.64 -6.85
CA ALA A 135 17.25 -8.37 -7.14
C ALA A 135 16.43 -7.17 -6.64
N LEU A 136 15.10 -7.26 -6.72
CA LEU A 136 14.17 -6.25 -6.21
C LEU A 136 14.17 -6.21 -4.68
N ILE A 137 14.22 -7.37 -4.01
CA ILE A 137 14.38 -7.43 -2.55
C ILE A 137 15.73 -6.81 -2.13
N LYS A 138 16.81 -7.14 -2.83
CA LYS A 138 18.16 -6.63 -2.53
C LYS A 138 18.27 -5.12 -2.71
N SER A 139 17.68 -4.56 -3.76
CA SER A 139 17.68 -3.11 -4.00
C SER A 139 16.89 -2.36 -2.93
N ARG A 140 15.75 -2.89 -2.50
CA ARG A 140 14.96 -2.31 -1.40
C ARG A 140 15.68 -2.40 -0.06
N PHE A 141 16.31 -3.53 0.24
CA PHE A 141 17.10 -3.71 1.45
C PHE A 141 18.29 -2.75 1.52
N MET A 142 19.01 -2.55 0.40
CA MET A 142 20.09 -1.55 0.30
C MET A 142 19.58 -0.12 0.48
N ALA A 143 18.44 0.23 -0.11
CA ALA A 143 17.83 1.55 0.09
C ALA A 143 17.45 1.80 1.56
N PHE A 144 16.89 0.79 2.24
CA PHE A 144 16.60 0.87 3.68
C PHE A 144 17.87 1.05 4.52
N LEU A 145 18.93 0.27 4.24
CA LEU A 145 20.22 0.42 4.92
C LEU A 145 20.84 1.80 4.73
N MET A 146 20.69 2.41 3.54
CA MET A 146 21.23 3.74 3.25
C MET A 146 20.47 4.88 3.96
N VAL A 147 19.19 4.67 4.31
CA VAL A 147 18.39 5.65 5.06
C VAL A 147 18.66 5.55 6.57
N ILE A 148 19.04 4.35 7.05
CA ILE A 148 19.31 4.09 8.47
C ILE A 148 20.80 4.34 8.81
N GLY A 149 21.70 4.16 7.84
CA GLY A 149 23.15 4.34 7.98
C GLY A 149 23.63 5.77 7.87
#